data_AF-A0A370DH73-F1
#
_entry.id   AF-A0A370DH73-F1
#
_cell.length_a   1.000
_cell.length_b   1.000
_cell.length_c   1.000
_cell.angle_alpha   90.00
_cell.angle_beta   90.00
_cell.angle_gamma   90.00
#
_symmetry.space_group_name_H-M   'P 1'
#
loop_
_entity.id
_entity.type
_entity.pdbx_description
1 polymer ?
#
loop_
_entity_poly.entity_id
_entity_poly.type
_entity_poly.pdbx_seq_one_letter_code
_entity_poly.pdbx_strand_id
1 'polypeptide(L)'
;MVDGSRITIDPITNKATRSSEGVSSQLWDGVHRLDNGAVIIVRDGVVVRDAILLESQQQQMEEEREACTLLVRKVCGQHDECRGHPACNPARQLLALEQEEAQQQWDRRARESSRLCLDALTQNDYFQTCTKRPTGTPSTSCEVLRQKVCGTRLQCAGTQACDLANQLLLMEMDEQVLSPDIFTQTGAQCREGLGNPDLFSRCE
;
A
#
# COMPACT_ATOMS: atom_id res chain seq x y z
N MET A 1 16.41 29.06 -29.42
CA MET A 1 16.91 28.21 -30.52
C MET A 1 16.97 26.80 -29.97
N VAL A 2 16.09 25.91 -30.43
CA VAL A 2 16.08 24.50 -29.98
C VAL A 2 17.04 23.77 -30.90
N ASP A 3 18.14 23.27 -30.35
CA ASP A 3 19.09 22.43 -31.08
C ASP A 3 18.30 21.22 -31.60
N GLY A 4 18.24 21.01 -32.92
CA GLY A 4 17.45 19.96 -33.59
C GLY A 4 17.97 18.53 -33.33
N SER A 5 18.62 18.33 -32.19
CA SER A 5 19.27 17.09 -31.81
C SER A 5 18.31 16.19 -31.04
N ARG A 6 18.05 14.99 -31.55
CA ARG A 6 17.22 13.97 -30.91
C ARG A 6 18.09 12.95 -30.19
N ILE A 7 17.74 12.63 -28.94
CA ILE A 7 18.41 11.59 -28.16
C ILE A 7 17.59 10.30 -28.26
N THR A 8 18.24 9.20 -28.63
CA THR A 8 17.61 7.86 -28.71
C THR A 8 18.38 6.89 -27.83
N ILE A 9 17.65 6.05 -27.08
CA ILE A 9 18.22 5.05 -26.17
C ILE A 9 17.85 3.66 -26.71
N ASP A 10 18.86 2.81 -26.92
CA ASP A 10 18.65 1.41 -27.28
C ASP A 10 18.06 0.64 -26.08
N PRO A 11 16.88 0.00 -26.22
CA PRO A 11 16.20 -0.66 -25.10
C PRO A 11 16.88 -1.97 -24.66
N ILE A 12 17.75 -2.56 -25.49
CA ILE A 12 18.44 -3.82 -25.22
C ILE A 12 19.80 -3.54 -24.58
N THR A 13 20.56 -2.57 -25.11
CA THR A 13 21.93 -2.30 -24.65
C THR A 13 22.05 -1.07 -23.76
N ASN A 14 20.96 -0.34 -23.52
CA ASN A 14 20.93 0.97 -22.83
C ASN A 14 21.90 2.01 -23.40
N LYS A 15 22.33 1.88 -24.66
CA LYS A 15 23.26 2.84 -25.28
C LYS A 15 22.50 4.09 -25.68
N ALA A 16 23.01 5.25 -25.28
CA ALA A 16 22.45 6.54 -25.66
C ALA A 16 23.16 7.09 -26.89
N THR A 17 22.39 7.51 -27.89
CA THR A 17 22.90 8.17 -29.10
C THR A 17 22.22 9.51 -29.29
N ARG A 18 23.00 10.53 -29.68
CA ARG A 18 22.51 11.83 -30.11
C ARG A 18 22.57 11.88 -31.64
N SER A 19 21.43 12.12 -32.27
CA SER A 19 21.35 12.39 -33.71
C SER A 19 21.10 13.87 -33.95
N SER A 20 21.97 14.55 -34.69
CA SER A 20 21.80 15.93 -35.14
C SER A 20 22.17 16.02 -36.61
N GLU A 21 21.31 16.64 -37.43
CA GLU A 21 21.54 16.85 -38.88
C GLU A 21 22.02 15.60 -39.64
N GLY A 22 21.45 14.43 -39.33
CA GLY A 22 21.77 13.16 -39.99
C GLY A 22 23.04 12.45 -39.50
N VAL A 23 23.79 13.06 -38.56
CA VAL A 23 24.96 12.45 -37.92
C VAL A 23 24.56 11.90 -36.54
N SER A 24 24.84 10.62 -36.30
CA SER A 24 24.62 9.97 -35.00
C SER A 24 25.93 9.75 -34.27
N SER A 25 26.02 10.20 -33.02
CA SER A 25 27.17 9.98 -32.14
C SER A 25 26.73 9.39 -30.81
N GLN A 26 27.62 8.64 -30.14
CA GLN A 26 27.38 8.24 -28.76
C GLN A 26 27.23 9.48 -27.86
N LEU A 27 26.34 9.39 -26.88
CA LEU A 27 26.16 10.43 -25.89
C LEU A 27 27.30 10.32 -24.86
N TRP A 28 27.99 11.43 -24.60
CA TRP A 28 29.09 11.47 -23.65
C TRP A 28 28.59 11.38 -22.20
N ASP A 29 29.46 10.94 -21.31
CA ASP A 29 29.17 10.80 -19.90
C ASP A 29 28.73 12.13 -19.28
N GLY A 30 27.70 12.07 -18.43
CA GLY A 30 27.12 13.25 -17.81
C GLY A 30 25.61 13.16 -17.63
N VAL A 31 25.02 14.26 -17.16
CA VAL A 31 23.58 14.40 -16.93
C VAL A 31 22.95 15.10 -18.13
N HIS A 32 21.96 14.46 -18.75
CA HIS A 32 21.29 14.96 -19.96
C HIS A 32 19.79 15.06 -19.74
N ARG A 33 19.17 16.12 -20.28
CA ARG A 33 17.71 16.29 -20.28
C ARG A 33 17.17 15.89 -21.66
N LEU A 34 16.16 15.03 -21.66
CA LEU A 34 15.44 14.56 -22.85
C LEU A 34 14.33 15.54 -23.25
N ASP A 35 13.85 15.43 -24.49
CA ASP A 35 12.80 16.29 -25.06
C ASP A 35 11.46 16.18 -24.30
N ASN A 36 11.21 15.05 -23.62
CA ASN A 36 10.05 14.83 -22.76
C ASN A 36 10.24 15.38 -21.32
N GLY A 37 11.34 16.08 -21.06
CA GLY A 37 11.67 16.66 -19.76
C GLY A 37 12.37 15.71 -18.78
N ALA A 38 12.50 14.41 -19.10
CA ALA A 38 13.18 13.45 -18.25
C ALA A 38 14.70 13.70 -18.18
N VAL A 39 15.33 13.37 -17.05
CA VAL A 39 16.78 13.51 -16.86
C VAL A 39 17.41 12.13 -16.82
N ILE A 40 18.47 11.92 -17.60
CA ILE A 40 19.23 10.67 -17.67
C ILE A 40 20.69 10.92 -17.28
N ILE A 41 21.33 9.91 -16.70
CA ILE A 41 22.76 9.90 -16.42
C ILE A 41 23.41 8.91 -17.38
N VAL A 42 24.42 9.35 -18.11
CA VAL A 42 25.23 8.51 -19.00
C VAL A 42 26.59 8.27 -18.37
N ARG A 43 27.02 7.02 -18.35
CA ARG A 43 28.38 6.61 -17.96
C ARG A 43 28.86 5.55 -18.94
N ASP A 44 30.08 5.68 -19.44
CA ASP A 44 30.65 4.83 -20.50
C ASP A 44 29.70 4.67 -21.72
N GLY A 45 28.98 5.74 -22.09
CA GLY A 45 28.04 5.72 -23.22
C GLY A 45 26.75 4.90 -23.02
N VAL A 46 26.51 4.39 -21.81
CA VAL A 46 25.26 3.72 -21.43
C VAL A 46 24.48 4.54 -20.41
N VAL A 47 23.14 4.51 -20.52
CA VAL A 47 22.26 5.13 -19.52
C VAL A 47 22.36 4.32 -18.24
N VAL A 48 22.93 4.93 -17.20
CA VAL A 48 22.96 4.37 -15.86
C VAL A 48 21.57 4.54 -15.27
N ARG A 49 20.78 3.49 -15.43
CA ARG A 49 19.57 3.27 -14.67
C ARG A 49 20.00 2.89 -13.26
N ASP A 50 19.91 3.83 -12.32
CA ASP A 50 20.19 3.56 -10.91
C ASP A 50 19.22 2.47 -10.46
N ALA A 51 19.73 1.25 -10.21
CA ALA A 51 18.89 0.08 -9.95
C ALA A 51 17.96 0.31 -8.75
N ILE A 52 18.44 1.08 -7.77
CA ILE A 52 17.69 1.49 -6.57
C ILE A 52 16.47 2.36 -6.94
N LEU A 53 16.61 3.25 -7.93
CA LEU A 53 15.50 4.10 -8.39
C LEU A 53 14.47 3.32 -9.22
N LEU A 54 14.88 2.25 -9.91
CA LEU A 54 13.94 1.38 -10.61
C LEU A 54 13.20 0.44 -9.67
N GLU A 55 13.89 -0.13 -8.69
CA GLU A 55 13.26 -0.96 -7.66
C GLU A 55 12.24 -0.14 -6.87
N SER A 56 12.60 1.10 -6.47
CA SER A 56 11.66 1.98 -5.76
C SER A 56 10.46 2.39 -6.62
N GLN A 57 10.66 2.64 -7.92
CA GLN A 57 9.55 2.97 -8.83
C GLN A 57 8.66 1.76 -9.11
N GLN A 58 9.23 0.56 -9.21
CA GLN A 58 8.45 -0.67 -9.37
C GLN A 58 7.63 -0.98 -8.12
N GLN A 59 8.22 -0.84 -6.94
CA GLN A 59 7.52 -1.00 -5.65
C GLN A 59 6.37 0.00 -5.52
N GLN A 60 6.60 1.29 -5.81
CA GLN A 60 5.54 2.30 -5.78
C GLN A 60 4.40 1.99 -6.76
N MET A 61 4.71 1.53 -7.97
CA MET A 61 3.69 1.17 -8.96
C MET A 61 2.87 -0.06 -8.53
N GLU A 62 3.50 -1.02 -7.87
CA GLU A 62 2.84 -2.22 -7.36
C GLU A 62 1.93 -1.88 -6.17
N GLU A 63 2.43 -1.06 -5.25
CA GLU A 63 1.66 -0.52 -4.12
C GLU A 63 0.46 0.31 -4.59
N GLU A 64 0.64 1.17 -5.61
CA GLU A 64 -0.45 1.93 -6.25
C GLU A 64 -1.50 1.02 -6.90
N ARG A 65 -1.09 -0.08 -7.53
CA ARG A 65 -2.03 -1.03 -8.17
C ARG A 65 -2.82 -1.83 -7.14
N GLU A 66 -2.20 -2.18 -6.02
CA GLU A 66 -2.87 -2.95 -4.97
C GLU A 66 -3.68 -2.07 -4.01
N ALA A 67 -3.42 -0.76 -3.97
CA ALA A 67 -4.04 0.20 -3.06
C ALA A 67 -5.58 0.09 -3.02
N CYS A 68 -6.25 0.03 -4.17
CA CYS A 68 -7.71 -0.05 -4.20
C CYS A 68 -8.24 -1.40 -3.69
N THR A 69 -7.52 -2.49 -3.95
CA THR A 69 -7.87 -3.82 -3.44
C THR A 69 -7.68 -3.87 -1.92
N LEU A 70 -6.57 -3.32 -1.42
CA LEU A 70 -6.29 -3.19 0.01
C LEU A 70 -7.33 -2.32 0.71
N LEU A 71 -7.74 -1.21 0.11
CA LEU A 71 -8.77 -0.32 0.66
C LEU A 71 -10.11 -1.05 0.81
N VAL A 72 -10.53 -1.80 -0.21
CA VAL A 72 -11.77 -2.59 -0.15
C VAL A 72 -11.68 -3.66 0.93
N ARG A 73 -10.56 -4.40 1.02
CA ARG A 73 -10.36 -5.39 2.09
C ARG A 73 -10.40 -4.75 3.47
N LYS A 74 -9.72 -3.62 3.65
CA LYS A 74 -9.71 -2.84 4.89
C LYS A 74 -11.13 -2.46 5.30
N VAL A 75 -11.91 -1.88 4.41
CA VAL A 75 -13.18 -1.21 4.78
C VAL A 75 -14.39 -2.13 4.69
N CYS A 76 -14.45 -2.98 3.67
CA CYS A 76 -15.56 -3.90 3.45
C CYS A 76 -15.35 -5.25 4.15
N GLY A 77 -14.11 -5.58 4.53
CA GLY A 77 -13.74 -6.90 5.02
C GLY A 77 -13.39 -7.87 3.88
N GLN A 78 -12.80 -9.02 4.23
CA GLN A 78 -12.33 -10.03 3.29
C GLN A 78 -13.48 -10.62 2.45
N HIS A 79 -14.68 -10.76 3.03
CA HIS A 79 -15.88 -11.33 2.41
C HIS A 79 -17.09 -10.40 2.54
N ASP A 80 -16.90 -9.08 2.44
CA ASP A 80 -17.98 -8.09 2.51
C ASP A 80 -18.73 -8.05 3.87
N GLU A 81 -18.08 -8.44 4.96
CA GLU A 81 -18.68 -8.44 6.31
C GLU A 81 -19.21 -7.05 6.71
N CYS A 82 -18.52 -6.00 6.25
CA CYS A 82 -18.85 -4.59 6.46
C CYS A 82 -19.50 -3.92 5.25
N ARG A 83 -20.16 -4.68 4.36
CA ARG A 83 -20.89 -4.12 3.18
C ARG A 83 -21.85 -2.97 3.52
N GLY A 84 -22.45 -2.99 4.71
CA GLY A 84 -23.37 -1.94 5.17
C GLY A 84 -22.69 -0.66 5.70
N HIS A 85 -21.36 -0.63 5.84
CA HIS A 85 -20.63 0.54 6.33
C HIS A 85 -20.63 1.64 5.25
N PRO A 86 -20.87 2.92 5.61
CA PRO A 86 -20.97 4.02 4.64
C PRO A 86 -19.70 4.18 3.78
N ALA A 87 -18.52 3.84 4.33
CA ALA A 87 -17.25 3.93 3.59
C ALA A 87 -17.00 2.75 2.63
N CYS A 88 -17.71 1.62 2.76
CA CYS A 88 -17.48 0.45 1.89
C CYS A 88 -17.92 0.70 0.44
N ASN A 89 -19.06 1.39 0.23
CA ASN A 89 -19.52 1.71 -1.13
C ASN A 89 -18.54 2.64 -1.89
N PRO A 90 -18.08 3.76 -1.31
CA PRO A 90 -17.03 4.59 -1.92
C PRO A 90 -15.74 3.80 -2.22
N ALA A 91 -15.28 2.94 -1.30
CA ALA A 91 -14.09 2.11 -1.54
C ALA A 91 -14.27 1.20 -2.77
N ARG A 92 -15.44 0.57 -2.93
CA ARG A 92 -15.75 -0.27 -4.10
C ARG A 92 -15.90 0.53 -5.39
N GLN A 93 -16.40 1.76 -5.32
CA GLN A 93 -16.47 2.67 -6.47
C GLN A 93 -15.07 3.05 -6.96
N LEU A 94 -14.13 3.36 -6.06
CA LEU A 94 -12.74 3.64 -6.43
C LEU A 94 -12.08 2.43 -7.10
N LEU A 95 -12.31 1.21 -6.61
CA LEU A 95 -11.82 -0.01 -7.25
C LEU A 95 -12.42 -0.21 -8.65
N ALA A 96 -13.71 0.07 -8.84
CA ALA A 96 -14.34 -0.02 -10.16
C ALA A 96 -13.72 0.98 -11.15
N LEU A 97 -13.49 2.22 -10.71
CA LEU A 97 -12.81 3.25 -11.51
C LEU A 97 -11.39 2.83 -11.89
N GLU A 98 -10.65 2.21 -10.98
CA GLU A 98 -9.29 1.70 -11.24
C GLU A 98 -9.27 0.60 -12.30
N GLN A 99 -10.25 -0.30 -12.26
CA GLN A 99 -10.41 -1.34 -13.27
C GLN A 99 -10.81 -0.78 -14.63
N GLU A 100 -11.64 0.26 -14.67
CA GLU A 100 -12.01 0.95 -15.91
C GLU A 100 -10.81 1.71 -16.52
N GLU A 101 -10.03 2.41 -15.69
CA GLU A 101 -8.79 3.06 -16.11
C GLU A 101 -7.76 2.03 -16.62
N ALA A 102 -7.70 0.87 -15.97
CA ALA A 102 -6.84 -0.24 -16.39
C ALA A 102 -7.17 -0.76 -17.79
N GLN A 103 -8.45 -0.72 -18.18
CA GLN A 103 -8.92 -1.20 -19.48
C GLN A 103 -8.74 -0.14 -20.58
N GLN A 104 -8.82 1.15 -20.24
CA GLN A 104 -8.77 2.25 -21.20
C GLN A 104 -7.36 2.82 -21.44
N GLN A 105 -6.43 2.67 -20.48
CA GLN A 105 -5.09 3.22 -20.61
C GLN A 105 -4.10 2.23 -21.25
N TRP A 106 -3.57 2.60 -22.42
CA TRP A 106 -2.37 2.00 -23.03
C TRP A 106 -1.05 2.64 -22.57
N ASP A 107 -1.12 3.72 -21.78
CA ASP A 107 0.03 4.55 -21.40
C ASP A 107 0.37 4.37 -19.91
N ARG A 108 1.67 4.27 -19.59
CA ARG A 108 2.20 3.98 -18.24
C ARG A 108 2.10 5.18 -17.27
N ARG A 109 1.05 5.98 -17.36
CA ARG A 109 0.82 7.05 -16.38
C ARG A 109 0.16 6.44 -15.15
N ALA A 110 0.56 6.93 -13.97
CA ALA A 110 -0.06 6.52 -12.71
C ALA A 110 -1.58 6.73 -12.80
N ARG A 111 -2.35 5.70 -12.44
CA ARG A 111 -3.81 5.73 -12.41
C ARG A 111 -4.24 6.74 -11.35
N GLU A 112 -5.12 7.67 -11.70
CA GLU A 112 -5.58 8.70 -10.76
C GLU A 112 -6.37 8.04 -9.62
N SER A 113 -7.17 7.03 -9.96
CA SER A 113 -7.89 6.17 -9.01
C SER A 113 -6.97 5.48 -7.99
N SER A 114 -5.82 4.94 -8.42
CA SER A 114 -4.83 4.31 -7.52
C SER A 114 -4.31 5.27 -6.46
N ARG A 115 -4.04 6.53 -6.84
CA ARG A 115 -3.58 7.56 -5.89
C ARG A 115 -4.67 7.91 -4.88
N LEU A 116 -5.92 8.04 -5.33
CA LEU A 116 -7.06 8.27 -4.45
C LEU A 116 -7.26 7.11 -3.46
N CYS A 117 -7.01 5.87 -3.88
CA CYS A 117 -7.04 4.71 -2.99
C CYS A 117 -5.93 4.74 -1.94
N LEU A 118 -4.70 5.13 -2.32
CA LEU A 118 -3.61 5.32 -1.36
C LEU A 118 -3.94 6.42 -0.34
N ASP A 119 -4.44 7.56 -0.81
CA ASP A 119 -4.86 8.65 0.07
C ASP A 119 -5.96 8.17 1.03
N ALA A 120 -6.95 7.43 0.52
CA ALA A 120 -8.03 6.85 1.33
C ALA A 120 -7.53 5.84 2.37
N LEU A 121 -6.49 5.06 2.06
CA LEU A 121 -5.88 4.11 3.02
C LEU A 121 -5.31 4.82 4.25
N THR A 122 -4.82 6.05 4.08
CA THR A 122 -4.29 6.88 5.18
C THR A 122 -5.38 7.59 5.98
N GLN A 123 -6.59 7.76 5.42
CA GLN A 123 -7.71 8.46 6.03
C GLN A 123 -8.55 7.55 6.94
N ASN A 124 -8.00 7.21 8.09
CA ASN A 124 -8.64 6.32 9.08
C ASN A 124 -9.93 6.88 9.69
N ASP A 125 -10.18 8.19 9.62
CA ASP A 125 -11.39 8.80 10.19
C ASP A 125 -12.67 8.35 9.46
N TYR A 126 -12.59 8.22 8.13
CA TYR A 126 -13.70 7.82 7.28
C TYR A 126 -13.58 6.36 6.81
N PHE A 127 -12.41 5.96 6.32
CA PHE A 127 -12.14 4.60 5.84
C PHE A 127 -11.64 3.70 6.98
N GLN A 128 -12.52 3.50 7.96
CA GLN A 128 -12.25 2.65 9.11
C GLN A 128 -12.12 1.18 8.71
N THR A 129 -11.24 0.47 9.41
CA THR A 129 -11.04 -0.96 9.25
C THR A 129 -12.28 -1.73 9.69
N CYS A 130 -12.69 -2.72 8.90
CA CYS A 130 -13.85 -3.54 9.13
C CYS A 130 -13.64 -4.38 10.38
N THR A 131 -14.31 -4.03 11.48
CA THR A 131 -14.22 -4.76 12.76
C THR A 131 -15.08 -6.03 12.80
N LYS A 132 -15.84 -6.31 11.74
CA LYS A 132 -16.69 -7.50 11.67
C LYS A 132 -15.91 -8.72 11.23
N ARG A 133 -16.23 -9.83 11.87
CA ARG A 133 -15.52 -11.08 11.68
C ARG A 133 -16.13 -11.95 10.58
N PRO A 134 -15.30 -12.63 9.75
CA PRO A 134 -15.78 -13.69 8.89
C PRO A 134 -16.33 -14.86 9.72
N THR A 135 -17.53 -15.33 9.41
CA THR A 135 -18.17 -16.44 10.13
C THR A 135 -17.35 -17.72 10.02
N GLY A 136 -17.00 -18.35 11.15
CA GLY A 136 -16.30 -19.64 11.19
C GLY A 136 -14.77 -19.57 11.37
N THR A 137 -14.20 -18.38 11.54
CA THR A 137 -12.76 -18.22 11.80
C THR A 137 -12.43 -18.38 13.31
N PRO A 138 -11.28 -18.97 13.70
CA PRO A 138 -10.88 -19.17 15.09
C PRO A 138 -10.28 -17.90 15.72
N SER A 139 -10.65 -17.56 16.95
CA SER A 139 -10.21 -16.29 17.60
C SER A 139 -8.71 -16.07 17.59
N THR A 140 -8.30 -14.85 17.22
CA THR A 140 -6.91 -14.43 17.25
C THR A 140 -6.43 -14.22 18.69
N SER A 141 -5.11 -14.12 18.87
CA SER A 141 -4.57 -13.84 20.21
C SER A 141 -5.04 -12.47 20.73
N CYS A 142 -5.20 -11.46 19.87
CA CYS A 142 -5.70 -10.15 20.28
C CYS A 142 -7.18 -10.17 20.66
N GLU A 143 -8.01 -10.95 19.96
CA GLU A 143 -9.43 -11.10 20.35
C GLU A 143 -9.57 -11.75 21.73
N VAL A 144 -8.78 -12.79 22.01
CA VAL A 144 -8.78 -13.47 23.31
C VAL A 144 -8.29 -12.51 24.40
N LEU A 145 -7.26 -11.71 24.12
CA LEU A 145 -6.77 -10.69 25.03
C LEU A 145 -7.84 -9.64 25.33
N ARG A 146 -8.47 -9.07 24.29
CA ARG A 146 -9.58 -8.11 24.45
C ARG A 146 -10.71 -8.72 25.27
N GLN A 147 -11.12 -9.94 24.99
CA GLN A 147 -12.20 -10.59 25.75
C GLN A 147 -11.83 -10.81 27.22
N LYS A 148 -10.57 -11.17 27.51
CA LYS A 148 -10.05 -11.31 28.88
C LYS A 148 -10.09 -9.98 29.63
N VAL A 149 -9.69 -8.89 28.99
CA VAL A 149 -9.42 -7.60 29.64
C VAL A 149 -10.63 -6.67 29.64
N CYS A 150 -11.43 -6.66 28.58
CA CYS A 150 -12.64 -5.85 28.46
C CYS A 150 -13.90 -6.58 28.99
N GLY A 151 -13.84 -7.90 29.13
CA GLY A 151 -14.99 -8.76 29.44
C GLY A 151 -15.84 -9.09 28.21
N THR A 152 -16.69 -10.12 28.32
CA THR A 152 -17.52 -10.59 27.19
C THR A 152 -18.59 -9.60 26.75
N ARG A 153 -18.98 -8.68 27.65
CA ARG A 153 -19.97 -7.63 27.41
C ARG A 153 -19.38 -6.22 27.55
N LEU A 154 -18.05 -6.08 27.37
CA LEU A 154 -17.37 -4.79 27.50
C LEU A 154 -17.60 -4.12 28.87
N GLN A 155 -17.64 -4.92 29.94
CA GLN A 155 -17.87 -4.44 31.31
C GLN A 155 -16.74 -3.53 31.79
N CYS A 156 -15.53 -3.70 31.22
CA CYS A 156 -14.34 -2.94 31.55
C CYS A 156 -13.91 -1.97 30.42
N ALA A 157 -14.84 -1.49 29.59
CA ALA A 157 -14.58 -0.64 28.40
C ALA A 157 -13.90 0.71 28.66
N GLY A 158 -13.59 1.07 29.90
CA GLY A 158 -12.89 2.31 30.26
C GLY A 158 -11.61 2.09 31.05
N THR A 159 -11.12 0.85 31.14
CA THR A 159 -9.83 0.58 31.77
C THR A 159 -8.71 0.79 30.75
N GLN A 160 -7.57 1.32 31.21
CA GLN A 160 -6.38 1.48 30.36
C GLN A 160 -5.98 0.15 29.69
N ALA A 161 -6.12 -0.96 30.39
CA ALA A 161 -5.85 -2.29 29.85
C ALA A 161 -6.78 -2.65 28.69
N CYS A 162 -8.08 -2.32 28.79
CA CYS A 162 -9.04 -2.59 27.72
C CYS A 162 -8.78 -1.69 26.50
N ASP A 163 -8.44 -0.42 26.72
CA ASP A 163 -8.08 0.51 25.64
C ASP A 163 -6.84 0.03 24.89
N LEU A 164 -5.80 -0.39 25.60
CA LEU A 164 -4.59 -0.97 24.99
C LEU A 164 -4.91 -2.27 24.23
N ALA A 165 -5.76 -3.14 24.78
CA ALA A 165 -6.16 -4.37 24.10
C ALA A 165 -6.97 -4.08 22.82
N ASN A 166 -7.81 -3.04 22.82
CA ASN A 166 -8.52 -2.58 21.62
C ASN A 166 -7.56 -1.99 20.58
N GLN A 167 -6.58 -1.20 21.00
CA GLN A 167 -5.54 -0.66 20.11
C GLN A 167 -4.74 -1.77 19.43
N LEU A 168 -4.29 -2.76 20.21
CA LEU A 168 -3.59 -3.94 19.66
C LEU A 168 -4.48 -4.73 18.69
N LEU A 169 -5.76 -4.92 19.00
CA LEU A 169 -6.67 -5.59 18.07
C LEU A 169 -6.79 -4.83 16.74
N LEU A 170 -6.94 -3.50 16.77
CA LEU A 170 -7.03 -2.71 15.54
C LEU A 170 -5.74 -2.78 14.71
N MET A 171 -4.58 -2.72 15.37
CA MET A 171 -3.29 -2.88 14.68
C MET A 171 -3.12 -4.27 14.06
N GLU A 172 -3.54 -5.35 14.75
CA GLU A 172 -3.52 -6.71 14.17
C GLU A 172 -4.42 -6.78 12.92
N MET A 173 -5.58 -6.12 12.95
CA MET A 173 -6.49 -6.12 11.81
C MET A 173 -5.91 -5.37 10.61
N ASP A 174 -5.25 -4.22 10.83
CA ASP A 174 -4.54 -3.51 9.76
C ASP A 174 -3.37 -4.34 9.19
N GLU A 175 -2.62 -5.07 10.02
CA GLU A 175 -1.59 -6.00 9.55
C GLU A 175 -2.19 -7.16 8.71
N GLN A 176 -3.36 -7.68 9.11
CA GLN A 176 -4.05 -8.74 8.37
C GLN A 176 -4.59 -8.29 7.00
N VAL A 177 -4.90 -7.00 6.84
CA VAL A 177 -5.26 -6.45 5.51
C VAL A 177 -4.10 -6.62 4.51
N LEU A 178 -2.87 -6.41 4.98
CA LEU A 178 -1.65 -6.54 4.18
C LEU A 178 -1.20 -8.01 4.05
N SER A 179 -1.46 -8.84 5.06
CA SER A 179 -1.01 -10.24 5.10
C SER A 179 -2.02 -11.15 5.83
N PRO A 180 -3.09 -11.60 5.13
CA PRO A 180 -4.23 -12.28 5.75
C PRO A 180 -3.93 -13.68 6.34
N ASP A 181 -2.78 -14.28 6.02
CA ASP A 181 -2.44 -15.66 6.41
C ASP A 181 -1.12 -15.78 7.20
N ILE A 182 -0.47 -14.66 7.54
CA ILE A 182 0.84 -14.66 8.20
C ILE A 182 0.71 -14.29 9.68
N PHE A 183 1.63 -14.82 10.48
CA PHE A 183 1.83 -14.41 11.87
C PHE A 183 2.10 -12.90 11.93
N THR A 184 1.16 -12.14 12.49
CA THR A 184 1.28 -10.69 12.69
C THR A 184 2.21 -10.39 13.86
N GLN A 185 2.98 -9.30 13.75
CA GLN A 185 3.82 -8.84 14.85
C GLN A 185 2.95 -8.46 16.05
N THR A 186 1.84 -7.78 15.78
CA THR A 186 0.86 -7.42 16.81
C THR A 186 0.19 -8.66 17.43
N GLY A 187 -0.06 -9.71 16.66
CA GLY A 187 -0.57 -10.99 17.19
C GLY A 187 0.38 -11.65 18.20
N ALA A 188 1.69 -11.52 18.00
CA ALA A 188 2.70 -11.97 18.96
C ALA A 188 2.64 -11.16 20.26
N GLN A 189 2.52 -9.83 20.16
CA GLN A 189 2.39 -8.93 21.33
C GLN A 189 1.13 -9.23 22.13
N CYS A 190 0.01 -9.50 21.47
CA CYS A 190 -1.22 -9.91 22.15
C CYS A 190 -1.07 -11.23 22.91
N ARG A 191 -0.33 -12.18 22.33
CA ARG A 191 -0.03 -13.46 22.99
C ARG A 191 0.84 -13.27 24.23
N GLU A 192 1.82 -12.38 24.17
CA GLU A 192 2.62 -12.00 25.34
C GLU A 192 1.76 -11.31 26.40
N GLY A 193 0.88 -10.39 25.99
CA GLY A 193 -0.06 -9.70 26.87
C GLY A 193 -1.00 -10.65 27.62
N LEU A 194 -1.38 -11.78 27.02
CA LEU A 194 -2.17 -12.82 27.73
C LEU A 194 -1.45 -13.37 28.96
N GLY A 195 -0.11 -13.44 28.91
CA GLY A 195 0.75 -13.89 30.00
C GLY A 195 1.18 -12.79 30.99
N ASN A 196 0.86 -11.52 30.74
CA ASN A 196 1.24 -10.38 31.57
C ASN A 196 0.02 -9.78 32.31
N PRO A 197 -0.31 -10.28 33.53
CA PRO A 197 -1.48 -9.84 34.27
C PRO A 197 -1.34 -8.42 34.87
N ASP A 198 -0.12 -7.90 35.00
CA ASP A 198 0.13 -6.58 35.58
C ASP A 198 -0.34 -5.46 34.64
N LEU A 199 -0.13 -5.65 33.33
CA LEU A 199 -0.57 -4.72 32.29
C LEU A 199 -1.97 -5.07 31.76
N PHE A 200 -2.27 -6.36 31.62
CA PHE A 200 -3.53 -6.87 31.08
C PHE A 200 -4.28 -7.71 32.11
N SER A 201 -4.76 -7.01 33.14
CA SER A 201 -5.61 -7.58 34.18
C SER A 201 -6.94 -8.07 33.57
N ARG A 202 -7.50 -9.12 34.18
CA ARG A 202 -8.79 -9.66 33.74
C ARG A 202 -9.91 -8.71 34.17
N CYS A 203 -10.94 -8.60 33.34
CA CYS A 203 -12.18 -7.96 33.76
C CYS A 203 -12.88 -8.83 34.81
N GLU A 204 -13.06 -8.28 36.01
CA GLU A 204 -13.78 -8.90 37.14
C GLU A 204 -15.23 -8.40 37.23
#